data_AF-A0A2I1HIE5-F1
#
_entry.id   AF-A0A2I1HIE5-F1
#
_cell.length_a   1.000
_cell.length_b   1.000
_cell.length_c   1.000
_cell.angle_alpha   90.00
_cell.angle_beta   90.00
_cell.angle_gamma   90.00
#
_symmetry.space_group_name_H-M   'P 1'
#
loop_
_entity.id
_entity.type
_entity.pdbx_description
1 polymer ?
#
loop_
_entity_poly.entity_id
_entity_poly.type
_entity_poly.pdbx_seq_one_letter_code
_entity_poly.pdbx_strand_id
1 'polypeptide(L)'
;MPKAKTKKICKKVPKEITEYPNANNILYTDGNRSYYYTVIQEGLYPQPPVLAYTQGKNKYKIPDCYCIETTWGRGENKRTIKCSINYIEGKPFFKIMYGGNFSEEVHSNTSSTAAANAVIKKLFPNNEKTLISGVHVFGIHLETLRKARENCCPPLRKLRSLKSIEFCSKSTILKRQQKFGYQLKQYIQDEGVNFYGENQVVLKKVSYNVSNMDFQINYETRHDKENEEKLTLMVEAIDKNYIPREGYRALAAIESNLEREWAVSDQKHKITKNMNRKIPITIINIPTSPVQDELIFAENSDIFDPEVIEGIHNIKNGGYRSVKDILSYIVPVHILNGILDTNDPIIHLRISGNGRNVGRKIKHVMVTIAILNDIQNIYKPDYHYTVVLFPGVEKYELFEVIMAPFIQELDDLKNYGLKINEIIWKFEFYFSSDWKFLAICLGFNSPNSNFFCL
;
A
#
# COMPACT_ATOMS: atom_id res chain seq x y z
N MET A 1 6.83 86.39 -5.60
CA MET A 1 6.61 85.15 -6.40
C MET A 1 5.69 84.21 -5.63
N PRO A 2 4.70 83.59 -6.27
CA PRO A 2 3.54 83.03 -5.58
C PRO A 2 3.76 81.60 -5.05
N LYS A 3 3.09 81.32 -3.93
CA LYS A 3 3.00 80.03 -3.24
C LYS A 3 2.42 78.95 -4.16
N ALA A 4 3.23 77.97 -4.56
CA ALA A 4 2.73 76.75 -5.18
C ALA A 4 2.13 75.84 -4.10
N LYS A 5 0.80 75.92 -3.91
CA LYS A 5 0.04 74.87 -3.21
C LYS A 5 0.04 73.62 -4.09
N THR A 6 0.96 72.68 -3.84
CA THR A 6 0.87 71.33 -4.37
C THR A 6 -0.30 70.61 -3.71
N LYS A 7 -1.48 70.66 -4.36
CA LYS A 7 -2.56 69.69 -4.13
C LYS A 7 -1.99 68.30 -4.41
N LYS A 8 -1.56 67.58 -3.36
CA LYS A 8 -1.36 66.13 -3.41
C LYS A 8 -2.72 65.49 -3.68
N ILE A 9 -3.00 65.22 -4.95
CA ILE A 9 -4.09 64.32 -5.34
C ILE A 9 -3.62 62.92 -4.99
N CYS A 10 -3.88 62.49 -3.75
CA CYS A 10 -3.75 61.09 -3.36
C CYS A 10 -4.79 60.31 -4.16
N LYS A 11 -4.39 59.58 -5.21
CA LYS A 11 -5.26 58.63 -5.90
C LYS A 11 -5.68 57.59 -4.85
N LYS A 12 -6.93 57.66 -4.38
CA LYS A 12 -7.48 56.69 -3.45
C LYS A 12 -7.71 55.39 -4.22
N VAL A 13 -6.96 54.35 -3.86
CA VAL A 13 -7.01 53.04 -4.54
C VAL A 13 -8.08 52.18 -3.84
N PRO A 14 -8.88 51.39 -4.60
CA PRO A 14 -9.78 50.42 -4.00
C PRO A 14 -9.03 49.45 -3.09
N LYS A 15 -9.59 49.19 -1.89
CA LYS A 15 -8.99 48.32 -0.88
C LYS A 15 -10.04 47.44 -0.22
N GLU A 16 -9.73 46.16 -0.12
CA GLU A 16 -10.48 45.15 0.64
C GLU A 16 -9.71 44.83 1.93
N ILE A 17 -10.39 44.78 3.06
CA ILE A 17 -9.84 44.47 4.39
C ILE A 17 -10.71 43.38 4.99
N THR A 18 -10.12 42.21 5.23
CA THR A 18 -10.84 41.03 5.71
C THR A 18 -9.91 40.01 6.38
N GLU A 19 -10.46 39.24 7.30
CA GLU A 19 -9.85 38.05 7.93
C GLU A 19 -10.60 36.76 7.52
N TYR A 20 -11.40 36.81 6.46
CA TYR A 20 -12.17 35.67 5.95
C TYR A 20 -11.23 34.51 5.54
N PRO A 21 -11.55 33.24 5.87
CA PRO A 21 -12.81 32.75 6.45
C PRO A 21 -12.88 32.75 7.99
N ASN A 22 -11.86 33.21 8.71
CA ASN A 22 -11.87 33.20 10.19
C ASN A 22 -12.93 34.15 10.78
N ALA A 23 -13.24 35.23 10.06
CA ALA A 23 -14.36 36.12 10.36
C ALA A 23 -15.19 36.38 9.09
N ASN A 24 -16.52 36.40 9.23
CA ASN A 24 -17.45 36.57 8.11
C ASN A 24 -17.58 38.02 7.62
N ASN A 25 -16.78 38.95 8.15
CA ASN A 25 -16.87 40.37 7.86
C ASN A 25 -15.85 40.80 6.81
N ILE A 26 -16.30 41.56 5.81
CA ILE A 26 -15.45 42.12 4.75
C ILE A 26 -15.72 43.61 4.66
N LEU A 27 -14.68 44.43 4.82
CA LEU A 27 -14.74 45.87 4.57
C LEU A 27 -14.12 46.18 3.22
N TYR A 28 -14.90 46.78 2.33
CA TYR A 28 -14.43 47.26 1.04
C TYR A 28 -14.57 48.78 0.94
N THR A 29 -13.55 49.45 0.39
CA THR A 29 -13.65 50.85 0.01
C THR A 29 -13.13 51.07 -1.40
N ASP A 30 -13.88 51.83 -2.21
CA ASP A 30 -13.45 52.28 -3.54
C ASP A 30 -12.69 53.63 -3.48
N GLY A 31 -12.42 54.13 -2.26
CA GLY A 31 -11.84 55.45 -1.98
C GLY A 31 -12.87 56.56 -1.73
N ASN A 32 -14.10 56.42 -2.24
CA ASN A 32 -15.18 57.40 -2.08
C ASN A 32 -16.28 56.88 -1.15
N ARG A 33 -16.63 55.60 -1.26
CA ARG A 33 -17.62 54.89 -0.45
C ARG A 33 -16.96 53.71 0.25
N SER A 34 -17.57 53.32 1.37
CA SER A 34 -17.19 52.13 2.12
C SER A 34 -18.43 51.25 2.27
N TYR A 35 -18.25 49.96 2.05
CA TYR A 35 -19.26 48.94 2.19
C TYR A 35 -18.77 47.92 3.20
N TYR A 36 -19.62 47.61 4.17
CA TYR A 36 -19.38 46.55 5.15
C TYR A 36 -20.26 45.38 4.76
N TYR A 37 -19.65 44.22 4.55
CA TYR A 37 -20.36 43.00 4.22
C TYR A 37 -20.24 42.00 5.36
N THR A 38 -21.36 41.35 5.68
CA THR A 38 -21.39 40.15 6.52
C THR A 38 -21.78 38.98 5.63
N VAL A 39 -20.89 38.01 5.49
CA VAL A 39 -21.11 36.82 4.66
C VAL A 39 -22.00 35.84 5.43
N ILE A 40 -23.20 35.58 4.91
CA ILE A 40 -24.13 34.59 5.48
C ILE A 40 -23.95 33.26 4.78
N GLN A 41 -23.89 33.28 3.45
CA GLN A 41 -23.70 32.10 2.61
C GLN A 41 -22.83 32.48 1.41
N GLU A 42 -21.69 31.80 1.22
CA GLU A 42 -20.72 32.12 0.17
C GLU A 42 -21.25 31.84 -1.25
N GLY A 43 -22.12 30.85 -1.42
CA GLY A 43 -22.62 30.41 -2.72
C GLY A 43 -21.53 29.79 -3.63
N LEU A 44 -21.96 29.18 -4.73
CA LEU A 44 -21.07 28.48 -5.68
C LEU A 44 -21.27 29.00 -7.10
N TYR A 45 -20.26 28.91 -7.96
CA TYR A 45 -20.44 29.22 -9.38
C TYR A 45 -21.12 28.06 -10.10
N PRO A 46 -22.23 28.30 -10.82
CA PRO A 46 -22.82 27.29 -11.70
C PRO A 46 -21.85 26.78 -12.77
N GLN A 47 -22.18 25.64 -13.36
CA GLN A 47 -21.39 25.07 -14.45
C GLN A 47 -21.48 25.90 -15.73
N PRO A 48 -20.48 25.80 -16.64
CA PRO A 48 -20.35 26.65 -17.83
C PRO A 48 -21.54 26.79 -18.81
N PRO A 49 -22.56 25.90 -18.92
CA PRO A 49 -23.75 26.22 -19.72
C PRO A 49 -24.72 27.19 -19.05
N VAL A 50 -24.64 27.37 -17.73
CA VAL A 50 -25.58 28.18 -16.92
C VAL A 50 -24.90 29.41 -16.28
N LEU A 51 -23.58 29.40 -16.14
CA LEU A 51 -22.82 30.46 -15.47
C LEU A 51 -23.03 31.85 -16.11
N ALA A 52 -23.68 32.75 -15.36
CA ALA A 52 -23.91 34.13 -15.80
C ALA A 52 -22.79 35.08 -15.33
N TYR A 53 -22.68 36.21 -16.03
CA TYR A 53 -21.71 37.26 -15.73
C TYR A 53 -22.40 38.62 -15.63
N THR A 54 -21.88 39.50 -14.77
CA THR A 54 -22.33 40.89 -14.69
C THR A 54 -22.00 41.65 -15.98
N GLN A 55 -22.88 42.56 -16.40
CA GLN A 55 -22.68 43.42 -17.56
C GLN A 55 -21.79 44.63 -17.22
N GLY A 56 -20.89 45.04 -18.12
CA GLY A 56 -20.02 46.20 -17.96
C GLY A 56 -18.55 45.96 -18.31
N LYS A 57 -17.67 46.93 -17.99
CA LYS A 57 -16.22 46.86 -18.25
C LYS A 57 -15.54 45.69 -17.51
N ASN A 58 -15.99 45.41 -16.29
CA ASN A 58 -15.54 44.26 -15.51
C ASN A 58 -16.67 43.23 -15.47
N LYS A 59 -16.42 42.04 -16.01
CA LYS A 59 -17.35 40.91 -15.99
C LYS A 59 -17.04 40.02 -14.80
N TYR A 60 -17.92 40.01 -13.80
CA TYR A 60 -17.80 39.15 -12.62
C TYR A 60 -18.74 37.95 -12.76
N LYS A 61 -18.25 36.76 -12.37
CA LYS A 61 -19.07 35.54 -12.30
C LYS A 61 -20.15 35.71 -11.23
N ILE A 62 -21.38 35.31 -11.54
CA ILE A 62 -22.51 35.43 -10.61
C ILE A 62 -22.68 34.10 -9.86
N PRO A 63 -22.55 34.08 -8.51
CA PRO A 63 -22.74 32.86 -7.72
C PRO A 63 -24.23 32.50 -7.56
N ASP A 64 -24.49 31.22 -7.32
CA ASP A 64 -25.78 30.63 -6.95
C ASP A 64 -25.81 30.30 -5.45
N CYS A 65 -27.00 30.22 -4.86
CA CYS A 65 -27.22 30.03 -3.42
C CYS A 65 -26.37 30.97 -2.56
N TYR A 66 -26.31 32.25 -2.95
CA TYR A 66 -25.45 33.25 -2.32
C TYR A 66 -26.27 34.19 -1.43
N CYS A 67 -25.75 34.52 -0.25
CA CYS A 67 -26.42 35.45 0.67
C CYS A 67 -25.41 36.28 1.48
N ILE A 68 -25.60 37.60 1.50
CA ILE A 68 -24.82 38.53 2.31
C ILE A 68 -25.69 39.62 2.92
N GLU A 69 -25.25 40.19 4.03
CA GLU A 69 -25.73 41.49 4.48
C GLU A 69 -24.75 42.57 4.06
N THR A 70 -25.29 43.67 3.51
CA THR A 70 -24.51 44.81 3.04
C THR A 70 -24.95 46.06 3.79
N THR A 71 -24.00 46.72 4.42
CA THR A 71 -24.19 47.98 5.14
C THR A 71 -23.37 49.09 4.52
N TRP A 72 -24.01 50.22 4.20
CA TRP A 72 -23.34 51.42 3.68
C TRP A 72 -23.96 52.70 4.25
N GLY A 73 -23.21 53.81 4.20
CA GLY A 73 -23.62 55.10 4.75
C GLY A 73 -22.82 55.51 5.99
N ARG A 74 -23.12 56.70 6.54
CA ARG A 74 -22.43 57.28 7.71
C ARG A 74 -23.44 57.75 8.75
N GLY A 75 -23.09 57.60 10.03
CA GLY A 75 -23.94 58.01 11.15
C GLY A 75 -25.34 57.38 11.09
N GLU A 76 -26.37 58.20 11.29
CA GLU A 76 -27.78 57.81 11.26
C GLU A 76 -28.29 57.41 9.87
N ASN A 77 -27.54 57.71 8.80
CA ASN A 77 -27.86 57.33 7.43
C ASN A 77 -27.29 55.95 7.03
N LYS A 78 -26.81 55.15 7.99
CA LYS A 78 -26.41 53.77 7.72
C LYS A 78 -27.64 52.95 7.33
N ARG A 79 -27.55 52.26 6.21
CA ARG A 79 -28.55 51.31 5.74
C ARG A 79 -27.93 49.94 5.66
N THR A 80 -28.63 48.95 6.22
CA THR A 80 -28.29 47.54 6.15
C THR A 80 -29.39 46.83 5.37
N ILE A 81 -29.00 46.04 4.38
CA ILE A 81 -29.91 45.19 3.60
C ILE A 81 -29.34 43.78 3.50
N LYS A 82 -30.21 42.81 3.26
CA LYS A 82 -29.81 41.42 3.01
C LYS A 82 -29.99 41.09 1.54
N CYS A 83 -28.90 40.79 0.85
CA CYS A 83 -28.85 40.47 -0.57
C CYS A 83 -28.72 38.96 -0.76
N SER A 84 -29.50 38.40 -1.69
CA SER A 84 -29.40 37.00 -2.07
C SER A 84 -29.48 36.79 -3.58
N ILE A 85 -28.77 35.78 -4.08
CA ILE A 85 -28.75 35.40 -5.49
C ILE A 85 -29.01 33.89 -5.58
N ASN A 86 -30.04 33.53 -6.35
CA ASN A 86 -30.36 32.14 -6.68
C ASN A 86 -30.56 32.02 -8.19
N TYR A 87 -30.27 30.87 -8.79
CA TYR A 87 -30.57 30.60 -10.19
C TYR A 87 -31.93 29.90 -10.31
N ILE A 88 -32.86 30.51 -11.06
CA ILE A 88 -34.18 29.95 -11.36
C ILE A 88 -34.23 29.71 -12.87
N GLU A 89 -34.48 28.48 -13.28
CA GLU A 89 -34.50 28.06 -14.70
C GLU A 89 -33.21 28.46 -15.46
N GLY A 90 -32.06 28.37 -14.77
CA GLY A 90 -30.76 28.70 -15.34
C GLY A 90 -30.46 30.20 -15.49
N LYS A 91 -31.27 31.09 -14.90
CA LYS A 91 -31.03 32.54 -14.89
C LYS A 91 -30.89 33.09 -13.47
N PRO A 92 -29.97 34.05 -13.22
CA PRO A 92 -29.79 34.62 -11.90
C PRO A 92 -30.99 35.50 -11.50
N PHE A 93 -31.53 35.19 -10.33
CA PHE A 93 -32.59 35.93 -9.64
C PHE A 93 -31.98 36.68 -8.46
N PHE A 94 -32.03 38.01 -8.52
CA PHE A 94 -31.45 38.90 -7.51
C PHE A 94 -32.53 39.37 -6.56
N LYS A 95 -32.39 39.07 -5.26
CA LYS A 95 -33.35 39.47 -4.22
C LYS A 95 -32.65 40.31 -3.15
N ILE A 96 -33.30 41.40 -2.74
CA ILE A 96 -32.84 42.26 -1.65
C ILE A 96 -33.97 42.39 -0.63
N MET A 97 -33.69 42.06 0.62
CA MET A 97 -34.59 42.25 1.75
C MET A 97 -34.15 43.47 2.56
N TYR A 98 -35.09 44.32 2.97
CA TYR A 98 -34.85 45.59 3.66
C TYR A 98 -35.99 45.88 4.65
N GLY A 99 -35.91 47.01 5.38
CA GLY A 99 -36.89 47.35 6.42
C GLY A 99 -36.61 46.69 7.77
N GLY A 100 -37.50 46.89 8.75
CA GLY A 100 -37.35 46.32 10.09
C GLY A 100 -37.33 44.79 10.03
N ASN A 101 -36.29 44.18 10.60
CA ASN A 101 -36.04 42.72 10.55
C ASN A 101 -36.08 42.10 9.13
N PHE A 102 -35.74 42.88 8.10
CA PHE A 102 -35.77 42.43 6.69
C PHE A 102 -37.16 41.95 6.21
N SER A 103 -38.23 42.60 6.69
CA SER A 103 -39.63 42.24 6.37
C SER A 103 -40.09 42.63 4.96
N GLU A 104 -39.42 43.57 4.30
CA GLU A 104 -39.75 44.00 2.94
C GLU A 104 -38.76 43.42 1.93
N GLU A 105 -39.19 43.22 0.68
CA GLU A 105 -38.34 42.69 -0.38
C GLU A 105 -38.51 43.41 -1.72
N VAL A 106 -37.42 43.47 -2.48
CA VAL A 106 -37.44 43.74 -3.92
C VAL A 106 -36.63 42.67 -4.63
N HIS A 107 -36.98 42.39 -5.87
CA HIS A 107 -36.27 41.43 -6.69
C HIS A 107 -36.13 41.89 -8.13
N SER A 108 -35.20 41.27 -8.85
CA SER A 108 -35.00 41.47 -10.28
C SER A 108 -34.48 40.19 -10.92
N ASN A 109 -35.06 39.84 -12.06
CA ASN A 109 -34.58 38.78 -12.95
C ASN A 109 -33.70 39.32 -14.10
N THR A 110 -33.46 40.64 -14.14
CA THR A 110 -32.71 41.29 -15.24
C THR A 110 -31.25 41.57 -14.90
N SER A 111 -30.98 42.14 -13.72
CA SER A 111 -29.61 42.43 -13.25
C SER A 111 -29.58 42.79 -11.76
N SER A 112 -28.41 42.60 -11.14
CA SER A 112 -28.14 43.06 -9.77
C SER A 112 -28.33 44.57 -9.60
N THR A 113 -27.96 45.37 -10.60
CA THR A 113 -28.09 46.83 -10.57
C THR A 113 -29.56 47.27 -10.62
N ALA A 114 -30.42 46.55 -11.36
CA ALA A 114 -31.85 46.82 -11.36
C ALA A 114 -32.48 46.58 -9.98
N ALA A 115 -32.16 45.45 -9.33
CA ALA A 115 -32.61 45.19 -7.96
C ALA A 115 -32.09 46.25 -6.97
N ALA A 116 -30.81 46.62 -7.10
CA ALA A 116 -30.19 47.61 -6.22
C ALA A 116 -30.81 49.02 -6.37
N ASN A 117 -31.13 49.45 -7.59
CA ASN A 117 -31.81 50.73 -7.79
C ASN A 117 -33.28 50.68 -7.36
N ALA A 118 -33.95 49.52 -7.46
CA ALA A 118 -35.30 49.33 -6.94
C ALA A 118 -35.34 49.52 -5.41
N VAL A 119 -34.39 48.95 -4.66
CA VAL A 119 -34.34 49.15 -3.20
C VAL A 119 -33.99 50.59 -2.84
N ILE A 120 -33.11 51.26 -3.60
CA ILE A 120 -32.75 52.66 -3.32
C ILE A 120 -33.96 53.59 -3.47
N LYS A 121 -34.81 53.39 -4.48
CA LYS A 121 -36.06 54.17 -4.64
C LYS A 121 -37.01 53.98 -3.45
N LYS A 122 -37.02 52.79 -2.85
CA LYS A 122 -37.83 52.49 -1.65
C LYS A 122 -37.24 53.11 -0.38
N LEU A 123 -35.91 53.02 -0.21
CA LEU A 123 -35.20 53.56 0.95
C LEU A 123 -35.11 55.10 0.95
N PHE A 124 -35.12 55.72 -0.24
CA PHE A 124 -34.97 57.16 -0.44
C PHE A 124 -35.97 57.68 -1.49
N PRO A 125 -37.28 57.72 -1.19
CA PRO A 125 -38.32 58.10 -2.15
C PRO A 125 -38.16 59.53 -2.68
N ASN A 126 -37.55 60.43 -1.92
CA ASN A 126 -37.34 61.83 -2.30
C ASN A 126 -36.06 62.08 -3.12
N ASN A 127 -35.32 61.03 -3.52
CA ASN A 127 -34.01 61.16 -4.16
C ASN A 127 -33.89 60.32 -5.44
N GLU A 128 -34.68 60.67 -6.46
CA GLU A 128 -34.81 59.93 -7.72
C GLU A 128 -33.51 59.81 -8.54
N LYS A 129 -32.53 60.69 -8.31
CA LYS A 129 -31.26 60.73 -9.07
C LYS A 129 -30.20 59.78 -8.50
N THR A 130 -30.41 59.19 -7.33
CA THR A 130 -29.40 58.34 -6.70
C THR A 130 -29.43 56.94 -7.29
N LEU A 131 -28.35 56.58 -7.98
CA LEU A 131 -28.11 55.22 -8.47
C LEU A 131 -27.01 54.55 -7.64
N ILE A 132 -27.12 53.23 -7.48
CA ILE A 132 -26.12 52.42 -6.81
C ILE A 132 -25.74 51.22 -7.68
N SER A 133 -24.48 50.82 -7.61
CA SER A 133 -23.97 49.68 -8.36
C SER A 133 -24.43 48.38 -7.70
N GLY A 134 -25.16 47.55 -8.44
CA GLY A 134 -25.56 46.22 -7.96
C GLY A 134 -24.36 45.32 -7.66
N VAL A 135 -23.27 45.47 -8.41
CA VAL A 135 -22.01 44.74 -8.16
C VAL A 135 -21.43 45.04 -6.77
N HIS A 136 -21.59 46.27 -6.29
CA HIS A 136 -21.16 46.66 -4.95
C HIS A 136 -22.20 46.26 -3.90
N VAL A 137 -23.49 46.51 -4.15
CA VAL A 137 -24.56 46.12 -3.20
C VAL A 137 -24.58 44.62 -2.91
N PHE A 138 -24.31 43.80 -3.91
CA PHE A 138 -24.23 42.35 -3.77
C PHE A 138 -22.80 41.85 -3.50
N GLY A 139 -21.78 42.69 -3.35
CA GLY A 139 -20.40 42.22 -3.08
C GLY A 139 -19.82 41.24 -4.14
N ILE A 140 -20.36 41.23 -5.36
CA ILE A 140 -19.97 40.24 -6.41
C ILE A 140 -18.51 40.42 -6.85
N HIS A 141 -17.97 41.63 -6.69
CA HIS A 141 -16.59 41.99 -7.03
C HIS A 141 -15.56 41.60 -5.97
N LEU A 142 -15.98 41.12 -4.79
CA LEU A 142 -15.06 40.83 -3.68
C LEU A 142 -14.08 39.72 -4.08
N GLU A 143 -12.79 40.05 -4.02
CA GLU A 143 -11.73 39.18 -4.51
C GLU A 143 -11.55 37.98 -3.57
N THR A 144 -11.74 38.18 -2.27
CA THR A 144 -11.61 37.11 -1.28
C THR A 144 -12.67 36.03 -1.50
N LEU A 145 -13.92 36.41 -1.77
CA LEU A 145 -14.99 35.46 -2.07
C LEU A 145 -14.81 34.80 -3.44
N ARG A 146 -14.22 35.51 -4.43
CA ARG A 146 -13.86 34.88 -5.70
C ARG A 146 -12.84 33.77 -5.48
N LYS A 147 -11.76 34.07 -4.76
CA LYS A 147 -10.70 33.09 -4.45
C LYS A 147 -11.23 31.93 -3.63
N ALA A 148 -12.06 32.18 -2.63
CA ALA A 148 -12.68 31.12 -1.82
C ALA A 148 -13.49 30.14 -2.69
N ARG A 149 -14.37 30.64 -3.57
CA ARG A 149 -15.14 29.80 -4.50
C ARG A 149 -14.26 29.07 -5.51
N GLU A 150 -13.21 29.72 -6.02
CA GLU A 150 -12.28 29.12 -6.98
C GLU A 150 -11.29 28.13 -6.34
N ASN A 151 -11.12 28.16 -5.01
CA ASN A 151 -10.31 27.22 -4.23
C ASN A 151 -11.15 26.06 -3.64
N CYS A 152 -12.44 26.31 -3.32
CA CYS A 152 -13.41 25.27 -2.95
C CYS A 152 -13.92 24.49 -4.16
N CYS A 153 -13.89 25.07 -5.36
CA CYS A 153 -13.68 24.28 -6.56
C CYS A 153 -12.23 23.78 -6.49
N PRO A 154 -11.96 22.46 -6.46
CA PRO A 154 -10.64 21.99 -6.84
C PRO A 154 -10.31 22.68 -8.17
N PRO A 155 -9.08 23.17 -8.39
CA PRO A 155 -8.70 23.55 -9.75
C PRO A 155 -9.15 22.41 -10.62
N LEU A 156 -9.82 22.74 -11.73
CA LEU A 156 -10.03 21.82 -12.82
C LEU A 156 -8.66 21.18 -13.13
N ARG A 157 -8.31 20.07 -12.45
CA ARG A 157 -8.01 18.86 -13.16
C ARG A 157 -9.12 18.87 -14.18
N LYS A 158 -8.78 19.14 -15.45
CA LYS A 158 -9.52 18.55 -16.56
C LYS A 158 -10.05 17.27 -15.96
N LEU A 159 -11.36 17.11 -15.82
CA LEU A 159 -11.89 15.77 -15.71
C LEU A 159 -11.37 15.18 -17.00
N ARG A 160 -10.18 14.55 -16.95
CA ARG A 160 -9.79 13.57 -17.93
C ARG A 160 -10.99 12.69 -17.82
N SER A 161 -11.87 12.76 -18.82
CA SER A 161 -12.99 11.85 -18.94
C SER A 161 -12.39 10.52 -18.55
N LEU A 162 -12.86 10.00 -17.42
CA LEU A 162 -12.24 8.82 -16.87
C LEU A 162 -12.37 7.81 -17.99
N LYS A 163 -11.22 7.34 -18.49
CA LYS A 163 -11.20 6.35 -19.56
C LYS A 163 -12.21 5.27 -19.19
N SER A 164 -13.11 4.90 -20.10
CA SER A 164 -14.12 3.88 -19.83
C SER A 164 -13.41 2.67 -19.22
N ILE A 165 -14.08 2.01 -18.28
CA ILE A 165 -13.48 0.91 -17.53
C ILE A 165 -13.00 -0.21 -18.47
N GLU A 166 -13.70 -0.39 -19.60
CA GLU A 166 -13.37 -1.31 -20.70
C GLU A 166 -12.00 -1.02 -21.35
N PHE A 167 -11.57 0.24 -21.34
CA PHE A 167 -10.28 0.63 -21.90
C PHE A 167 -9.22 0.91 -20.83
N CYS A 168 -9.50 0.65 -19.54
CA CYS A 168 -8.53 0.86 -18.47
C CYS A 168 -7.56 -0.31 -18.32
N SER A 169 -6.31 -0.03 -17.97
CA SER A 169 -5.42 -1.09 -17.49
C SER A 169 -5.91 -1.64 -16.13
N LYS A 170 -5.59 -2.90 -15.83
CA LYS A 170 -5.87 -3.52 -14.51
C LYS A 170 -5.38 -2.65 -13.34
N SER A 171 -4.18 -2.06 -13.46
CA SER A 171 -3.63 -1.15 -12.45
C SER A 171 -4.44 0.13 -12.25
N THR A 172 -5.01 0.68 -13.33
CA THR A 172 -5.87 1.86 -13.27
C THR A 172 -7.21 1.54 -12.60
N ILE A 173 -7.80 0.38 -12.93
CA ILE A 173 -9.03 -0.12 -12.30
C ILE A 173 -8.82 -0.30 -10.80
N LEU A 174 -7.72 -0.95 -10.40
CA LEU A 174 -7.39 -1.16 -8.98
C LEU A 174 -7.25 0.16 -8.20
N LYS A 175 -6.57 1.16 -8.76
CA LYS A 175 -6.44 2.48 -8.12
C LYS A 175 -7.80 3.17 -7.94
N ARG A 176 -8.70 3.02 -8.93
CA ARG A 176 -10.07 3.55 -8.83
C ARG A 176 -10.87 2.82 -7.75
N GLN A 177 -10.80 1.49 -7.72
CA GLN A 177 -11.44 0.66 -6.69
C GLN A 177 -10.96 1.03 -5.29
N GLN A 178 -9.64 1.17 -5.07
CA GLN A 178 -9.08 1.58 -3.78
C GLN A 178 -9.57 2.96 -3.35
N LYS A 179 -9.58 3.94 -4.28
CA LYS A 179 -10.05 5.29 -4.00
C LYS A 179 -11.54 5.30 -3.64
N PHE A 180 -12.36 4.63 -4.43
CA PHE A 180 -13.79 4.47 -4.16
C PHE A 180 -14.02 3.83 -2.80
N GLY A 181 -13.31 2.73 -2.53
CA GLY A 181 -13.41 2.00 -1.28
C GLY A 181 -13.06 2.86 -0.06
N TYR A 182 -11.95 3.58 -0.13
CA TYR A 182 -11.52 4.48 0.94
C TYR A 182 -12.55 5.57 1.22
N GLN A 183 -13.06 6.24 0.18
CA GLN A 183 -14.07 7.28 0.32
C GLN A 183 -15.38 6.74 0.90
N LEU A 184 -15.81 5.55 0.46
CA LEU A 184 -17.01 4.90 0.98
C LEU A 184 -16.86 4.52 2.46
N LYS A 185 -15.69 4.03 2.87
CA LYS A 185 -15.41 3.72 4.27
C LYS A 185 -15.50 4.96 5.15
N GLN A 186 -14.85 6.06 4.73
CA GLN A 186 -14.91 7.33 5.45
C GLN A 186 -16.35 7.83 5.57
N TYR A 187 -17.08 7.84 4.45
CA TYR A 187 -18.47 8.28 4.43
C TYR A 187 -19.35 7.49 5.40
N ILE A 188 -19.25 6.15 5.40
CA ILE A 188 -20.06 5.31 6.30
C ILE A 188 -19.67 5.50 7.77
N GLN A 189 -18.40 5.78 8.06
CA GLN A 189 -17.95 6.09 9.41
C GLN A 189 -18.49 7.44 9.90
N ASP A 190 -18.40 8.48 9.07
CA ASP A 190 -18.87 9.82 9.38
C ASP A 190 -20.40 9.85 9.53
N GLU A 191 -21.11 9.25 8.57
CA GLU A 191 -22.57 9.22 8.55
C GLU A 191 -23.12 8.28 9.63
N GLY A 192 -22.39 7.22 9.98
CA GLY A 192 -22.77 6.27 11.02
C GLY A 192 -22.99 6.93 12.38
N VAL A 193 -22.24 7.98 12.70
CA VAL A 193 -22.40 8.75 13.94
C VAL A 193 -23.79 9.37 14.05
N ASN A 194 -24.37 9.82 12.92
CA ASN A 194 -25.70 10.44 12.88
C ASN A 194 -26.83 9.46 13.22
N PHE A 195 -26.64 8.15 12.97
CA PHE A 195 -27.66 7.12 13.18
C PHE A 195 -27.45 6.29 14.43
N TYR A 196 -26.19 6.05 14.80
CA TYR A 196 -25.81 5.12 15.88
C TYR A 196 -25.10 5.79 17.06
N GLY A 197 -24.94 7.12 17.03
CA GLY A 197 -24.33 7.92 18.09
C GLY A 197 -22.84 7.62 18.24
N GLU A 198 -22.39 7.37 19.48
CA GLU A 198 -20.98 7.05 19.77
C GLU A 198 -20.57 5.62 19.35
N ASN A 199 -21.51 4.79 18.91
CA ASN A 199 -21.20 3.43 18.49
C ASN A 199 -20.42 3.45 17.16
N GLN A 200 -19.28 2.76 17.13
CA GLN A 200 -18.42 2.70 15.95
C GLN A 200 -19.06 1.86 14.84
N VAL A 201 -19.41 2.51 13.72
CA VAL A 201 -19.86 1.82 12.50
C VAL A 201 -18.66 1.31 11.71
N VAL A 202 -18.61 0.00 11.48
CA VAL A 202 -17.54 -0.66 10.73
C VAL A 202 -18.09 -1.25 9.44
N LEU A 203 -17.67 -0.69 8.31
CA LEU A 203 -17.92 -1.29 7.00
C LEU A 203 -17.05 -2.55 6.86
N LYS A 204 -17.68 -3.71 6.65
CA LYS A 204 -16.97 -5.01 6.54
C LYS A 204 -16.66 -5.37 5.10
N LYS A 205 -17.66 -5.41 4.23
CA LYS A 205 -17.54 -5.82 2.83
C LYS A 205 -18.54 -5.04 1.98
N VAL A 206 -18.13 -4.66 0.77
CA VAL A 206 -19.03 -4.12 -0.25
C VAL A 206 -18.82 -4.87 -1.56
N SER A 207 -19.92 -5.19 -2.22
CA SER A 207 -19.94 -5.71 -3.58
C SER A 207 -20.75 -4.76 -4.45
N TYR A 208 -20.24 -4.46 -5.64
CA TYR A 208 -20.89 -3.52 -6.57
C TYR A 208 -20.52 -3.86 -8.01
N ASN A 209 -21.37 -3.48 -8.95
CA ASN A 209 -21.17 -3.71 -10.37
C ASN A 209 -20.91 -2.39 -11.11
N VAL A 210 -19.98 -2.38 -12.05
CA VAL A 210 -19.80 -1.27 -13.00
C VAL A 210 -19.66 -1.85 -14.40
N SER A 211 -20.62 -1.55 -15.27
CA SER A 211 -20.60 -2.00 -16.68
C SER A 211 -20.40 -3.51 -16.84
N ASN A 212 -21.16 -4.32 -16.09
CA ASN A 212 -21.08 -5.78 -16.06
C ASN A 212 -19.78 -6.37 -15.51
N MET A 213 -18.95 -5.57 -14.83
CA MET A 213 -17.85 -6.08 -14.02
C MET A 213 -18.20 -6.00 -12.55
N ASP A 214 -18.13 -7.15 -11.88
CA ASP A 214 -18.34 -7.25 -10.44
C ASP A 214 -17.05 -6.89 -9.69
N PHE A 215 -17.20 -5.99 -8.72
CA PHE A 215 -16.16 -5.57 -7.81
C PHE A 215 -16.53 -5.97 -6.40
N GLN A 216 -15.52 -6.38 -5.64
CA GLN A 216 -15.65 -6.68 -4.23
C GLN A 216 -14.53 -5.97 -3.48
N ILE A 217 -14.86 -5.21 -2.44
CA ILE A 217 -13.89 -4.60 -1.52
C ILE A 217 -14.16 -5.19 -0.14
N ASN A 218 -13.14 -5.83 0.43
CA ASN A 218 -13.16 -6.29 1.80
C ASN A 218 -12.38 -5.29 2.66
N TYR A 219 -13.03 -4.80 3.71
CA TYR A 219 -12.52 -3.78 4.64
C TYR A 219 -12.17 -4.36 6.00
N GLU A 220 -12.57 -5.61 6.27
CA GLU A 220 -11.98 -6.35 7.37
C GLU A 220 -10.47 -6.40 7.10
N THR A 221 -9.70 -5.83 8.02
CA THR A 221 -8.36 -6.31 8.28
C THR A 221 -8.56 -7.79 8.57
N ARG A 222 -8.33 -8.67 7.59
CA ARG A 222 -8.05 -10.08 7.89
C ARG A 222 -7.11 -10.01 9.08
N HIS A 223 -7.49 -10.60 10.21
CA HIS A 223 -6.64 -10.58 11.39
C HIS A 223 -5.23 -10.92 10.92
N ASP A 224 -4.20 -10.18 11.36
CA ASP A 224 -2.84 -10.34 10.80
C ASP A 224 -2.43 -11.82 10.75
N LYS A 225 -2.90 -12.62 11.73
CA LYS A 225 -2.83 -14.08 11.77
C LYS A 225 -3.51 -14.81 10.60
N GLU A 226 -4.78 -14.55 10.30
CA GLU A 226 -5.50 -15.21 9.20
C GLU A 226 -4.87 -14.89 7.83
N ASN A 227 -4.36 -13.67 7.67
CA ASN A 227 -3.66 -13.29 6.45
C ASN A 227 -2.26 -13.93 6.36
N GLU A 228 -1.56 -14.04 7.48
CA GLU A 228 -0.28 -14.74 7.59
C GLU A 228 -0.43 -16.25 7.35
N GLU A 229 -1.47 -16.88 7.89
CA GLU A 229 -1.81 -18.29 7.63
C GLU A 229 -2.12 -18.52 6.15
N LYS A 230 -2.94 -17.65 5.54
CA LYS A 230 -3.22 -17.70 4.10
C LYS A 230 -1.93 -17.59 3.27
N LEU A 231 -1.05 -16.64 3.58
CA LEU A 231 0.23 -16.48 2.89
C LEU A 231 1.14 -17.69 3.09
N THR A 232 1.14 -18.29 4.28
CA THR A 232 1.92 -19.50 4.59
C THR A 232 1.45 -20.69 3.74
N LEU A 233 0.14 -20.91 3.65
CA LEU A 233 -0.44 -21.95 2.78
C LEU A 233 -0.14 -21.69 1.30
N MET A 234 -0.10 -20.43 0.86
CA MET A 234 0.32 -20.08 -0.50
C MET A 234 1.78 -20.41 -0.76
N VAL A 235 2.69 -20.09 0.16
CA VAL A 235 4.11 -20.47 0.05
C VAL A 235 4.25 -21.99 -0.04
N GLU A 236 3.55 -22.72 0.82
CA GLU A 236 3.55 -24.19 0.81
C GLU A 236 3.04 -24.76 -0.52
N ALA A 237 1.93 -24.25 -1.05
CA ALA A 237 1.38 -24.68 -2.33
C ALA A 237 2.34 -24.39 -3.50
N ILE A 238 3.03 -23.25 -3.48
CA ILE A 238 4.03 -22.89 -4.49
C ILE A 238 5.21 -23.85 -4.44
N ASP A 239 5.74 -24.13 -3.24
CA ASP A 239 6.91 -24.99 -3.07
C ASP A 239 6.58 -26.45 -3.41
N LYS A 240 5.43 -26.98 -2.98
CA LYS A 240 4.97 -28.35 -3.31
C LYS A 240 4.75 -28.59 -4.81
N ASN A 241 4.31 -27.56 -5.53
CA ASN A 241 3.99 -27.66 -6.96
C ASN A 241 5.10 -27.08 -7.86
N TYR A 242 6.26 -26.75 -7.29
CA TYR A 242 7.41 -26.18 -8.01
C TYR A 242 7.04 -24.99 -8.90
N ILE A 243 6.14 -24.11 -8.44
CA ILE A 243 5.65 -22.99 -9.24
C ILE A 243 6.77 -21.94 -9.32
N PRO A 244 7.31 -21.64 -10.52
CA PRO A 244 8.34 -20.63 -10.65
C PRO A 244 7.78 -19.25 -10.33
N ARG A 245 8.65 -18.35 -9.84
CA ARG A 245 8.30 -16.97 -9.48
C ARG A 245 7.55 -16.25 -10.60
N GLU A 246 8.03 -16.39 -11.84
CA GLU A 246 7.39 -15.80 -13.03
C GLU A 246 6.02 -16.42 -13.30
N GLY A 247 5.88 -17.74 -13.12
CA GLY A 247 4.60 -18.44 -13.23
C GLY A 247 3.58 -17.93 -12.22
N TYR A 248 3.97 -17.78 -10.95
CA TYR A 248 3.09 -17.22 -9.92
C TYR A 248 2.71 -15.76 -10.23
N ARG A 249 3.67 -14.94 -10.70
CA ARG A 249 3.40 -13.55 -11.13
C ARG A 249 2.36 -13.50 -12.25
N ALA A 250 2.45 -14.40 -13.23
CA ALA A 250 1.47 -14.48 -14.31
C ALA A 250 0.08 -14.88 -13.78
N LEU A 251 -0.01 -15.85 -12.88
CA LEU A 251 -1.27 -16.26 -12.23
C LEU A 251 -1.91 -15.11 -11.42
N ALA A 252 -1.13 -14.45 -10.57
CA ALA A 252 -1.58 -13.31 -9.77
C ALA A 252 -1.86 -12.03 -10.61
N ALA A 253 -1.45 -12.01 -11.87
CA ALA A 253 -1.85 -10.96 -12.81
C ALA A 253 -3.23 -11.22 -13.42
N ILE A 254 -3.63 -12.50 -13.53
CA ILE A 254 -4.92 -12.92 -14.09
C ILE A 254 -6.00 -12.84 -13.01
N GLU A 255 -5.76 -13.46 -11.86
CA GLU A 255 -6.71 -13.54 -10.74
C GLU A 255 -6.46 -12.42 -9.72
N SER A 256 -7.46 -11.56 -9.49
CA SER A 256 -7.34 -10.40 -8.60
C SER A 256 -7.38 -10.77 -7.11
N ASN A 257 -7.91 -11.95 -6.77
CA ASN A 257 -8.01 -12.43 -5.39
C ASN A 257 -6.72 -13.09 -4.86
N LEU A 258 -5.75 -13.37 -5.73
CA LEU A 258 -4.44 -13.89 -5.33
C LEU A 258 -3.58 -12.78 -4.74
N GLU A 259 -2.80 -13.13 -3.71
CA GLU A 259 -1.86 -12.20 -3.11
C GLU A 259 -0.71 -11.90 -4.07
N ARG A 260 -0.21 -10.67 -4.01
CA ARG A 260 0.90 -10.23 -4.86
C ARG A 260 2.16 -11.03 -4.54
N GLU A 261 2.96 -11.31 -5.57
CA GLU A 261 4.20 -12.09 -5.43
C GLU A 261 5.14 -11.53 -4.36
N TRP A 262 5.27 -10.20 -4.23
CA TRP A 262 6.12 -9.61 -3.20
C TRP A 262 5.67 -9.98 -1.77
N ALA A 263 4.36 -10.12 -1.52
CA ALA A 263 3.83 -10.48 -0.21
C ALA A 263 4.10 -11.95 0.12
N VAL A 264 3.97 -12.82 -0.89
CA VAL A 264 4.33 -14.24 -0.78
C VAL A 264 5.83 -14.40 -0.55
N SER A 265 6.66 -13.62 -1.27
CA SER A 265 8.11 -13.60 -1.10
C SER A 265 8.54 -13.14 0.30
N ASP A 266 7.91 -12.09 0.83
CA ASP A 266 8.14 -11.62 2.20
C ASP A 266 7.81 -12.71 3.24
N GLN A 267 6.68 -13.41 3.05
CA GLN A 267 6.32 -14.52 3.92
C GLN A 267 7.31 -15.69 3.82
N LYS A 268 7.77 -16.02 2.61
CA LYS A 268 8.83 -17.02 2.43
C LYS A 268 10.11 -16.63 3.17
N HIS A 269 10.50 -15.36 3.13
CA HIS A 269 11.67 -14.86 3.88
C HIS A 269 11.47 -14.98 5.40
N LYS A 270 10.28 -14.65 5.92
CA LYS A 270 9.93 -14.84 7.34
C LYS A 270 10.03 -16.30 7.76
N ILE A 271 9.49 -17.22 6.96
CA ILE A 271 9.58 -18.66 7.20
C ILE A 271 11.05 -19.09 7.22
N THR A 272 11.85 -18.70 6.22
CA THR A 272 13.29 -19.01 6.15
C THR A 272 14.03 -18.49 7.39
N LYS A 273 13.77 -17.27 7.84
CA LYS A 273 14.36 -16.71 9.05
C LYS A 273 13.99 -17.51 10.31
N ASN A 274 12.75 -17.97 10.40
CA ASN A 274 12.30 -18.82 11.50
C ASN A 274 12.92 -20.22 11.43
N MET A 275 13.07 -20.81 10.24
CA MET A 275 13.77 -22.08 10.06
C MET A 275 15.24 -21.95 10.48
N ASN A 276 15.94 -20.93 10.03
CA ASN A 276 17.36 -20.69 10.37
C ASN A 276 17.59 -20.46 11.88
N ARG A 277 16.58 -19.99 12.62
CA ARG A 277 16.65 -19.88 14.09
C ARG A 277 16.54 -21.23 14.79
N LYS A 278 15.81 -22.19 14.21
CA LYS A 278 15.56 -23.50 14.81
C LYS A 278 16.57 -24.55 14.36
N ILE A 279 16.95 -24.52 13.09
CA ILE A 279 17.89 -25.43 12.46
C ILE A 279 18.83 -24.56 11.62
N PRO A 280 19.87 -23.96 12.25
CA PRO A 280 20.79 -23.09 11.56
C PRO A 280 21.58 -23.83 10.47
N ILE A 281 21.91 -23.12 9.40
CA ILE A 281 22.84 -23.59 8.38
C ILE A 281 24.21 -23.03 8.71
N THR A 282 25.12 -23.89 9.09
CA THR A 282 26.54 -23.56 9.30
C THR A 282 27.26 -23.63 7.96
N ILE A 283 28.04 -22.61 7.67
CA ILE A 283 28.86 -22.55 6.45
C ILE A 283 30.23 -23.13 6.78
N ILE A 284 30.64 -24.16 6.04
CA ILE A 284 31.96 -24.80 6.14
C ILE A 284 32.77 -24.37 4.92
N ASN A 285 33.91 -23.72 5.16
CA ASN A 285 34.80 -23.30 4.09
C ASN A 285 35.42 -24.52 3.41
N ILE A 286 35.27 -24.58 2.09
CA ILE A 286 35.88 -25.61 1.27
C ILE A 286 37.25 -25.11 0.82
N PRO A 287 38.33 -25.87 1.02
CA PRO A 287 39.62 -25.52 0.44
C PRO A 287 39.55 -25.65 -1.10
N THR A 288 39.31 -24.54 -1.80
CA THR A 288 39.23 -24.51 -3.28
C THR A 288 40.59 -24.36 -3.95
N SER A 289 40.72 -24.98 -5.13
CA SER A 289 41.80 -24.71 -6.10
C SER A 289 41.38 -23.56 -7.03
N PRO A 290 42.29 -22.62 -7.40
CA PRO A 290 41.98 -21.39 -8.13
C PRO A 290 41.27 -21.55 -9.49
N VAL A 291 41.27 -22.75 -10.08
CA VAL A 291 40.65 -23.03 -11.39
C VAL A 291 39.11 -23.04 -11.35
N GLN A 292 38.50 -23.29 -10.19
CA GLN A 292 37.03 -23.26 -10.04
C GLN A 292 36.48 -21.84 -9.90
N ASP A 293 37.32 -20.87 -9.51
CA ASP A 293 36.90 -19.49 -9.30
C ASP A 293 36.54 -18.77 -10.60
N GLU A 294 37.25 -19.04 -11.71
CA GLU A 294 37.04 -18.36 -12.99
C GLU A 294 35.72 -18.77 -13.69
N LEU A 295 35.24 -20.00 -13.49
CA LEU A 295 34.04 -20.52 -14.17
C LEU A 295 32.72 -19.99 -13.56
N ILE A 296 32.72 -19.53 -12.30
CA ILE A 296 31.52 -19.09 -11.59
C ILE A 296 31.26 -17.58 -11.79
N PHE A 297 32.32 -16.76 -11.96
CA PHE A 297 32.21 -15.30 -12.06
C PHE A 297 31.93 -14.77 -13.47
N ALA A 298 32.20 -15.55 -14.52
CA ALA A 298 32.01 -15.08 -15.90
C ALA A 298 30.54 -14.88 -16.32
N GLU A 299 29.55 -15.42 -15.59
CA GLU A 299 28.14 -15.44 -16.03
C GLU A 299 27.16 -14.57 -15.19
N ASN A 300 27.59 -13.97 -14.07
CA ASN A 300 26.68 -13.29 -13.14
C ASN A 300 26.74 -11.75 -13.19
N SER A 301 27.25 -11.13 -14.26
CA SER A 301 27.46 -9.68 -14.36
C SER A 301 26.18 -8.82 -14.30
N ASP A 302 25.00 -9.43 -14.40
CA ASP A 302 23.72 -8.70 -14.55
C ASP A 302 22.80 -8.77 -13.31
N ILE A 303 23.25 -9.33 -12.18
CA ILE A 303 22.43 -9.50 -10.97
C ILE A 303 22.84 -8.47 -9.90
N PHE A 304 21.99 -7.48 -9.64
CA PHE A 304 22.22 -6.38 -8.68
C PHE A 304 21.52 -6.57 -7.32
N ASP A 305 20.98 -7.75 -7.03
CA ASP A 305 20.33 -8.02 -5.75
C ASP A 305 21.37 -8.42 -4.68
N PRO A 306 21.59 -7.62 -3.63
CA PRO A 306 22.58 -7.89 -2.58
C PRO A 306 22.40 -9.24 -1.90
N GLU A 307 21.16 -9.72 -1.74
CA GLU A 307 20.88 -11.03 -1.12
C GLU A 307 21.27 -12.19 -2.04
N VAL A 308 21.12 -12.00 -3.36
CA VAL A 308 21.57 -12.98 -4.35
C VAL A 308 23.09 -12.99 -4.45
N ILE A 309 23.74 -11.83 -4.31
CA ILE A 309 25.20 -11.71 -4.29
C ILE A 309 25.80 -12.41 -3.06
N GLU A 310 25.22 -12.21 -1.87
CA GLU A 310 25.62 -12.94 -0.66
C GLU A 310 25.38 -14.45 -0.79
N GLY A 311 24.24 -14.85 -1.38
CA GLY A 311 23.96 -16.23 -1.77
C GLY A 311 25.05 -16.81 -2.67
N ILE A 312 25.48 -16.07 -3.70
CA ILE A 312 26.53 -16.48 -4.65
C ILE A 312 27.89 -16.64 -3.97
N HIS A 313 28.26 -15.78 -3.02
CA HIS A 313 29.49 -15.94 -2.24
C HIS A 313 29.45 -17.22 -1.39
N ASN A 314 28.28 -17.58 -0.85
CA ASN A 314 28.08 -18.82 -0.10
C ASN A 314 28.02 -20.08 -0.97
N ILE A 315 27.76 -19.98 -2.28
CA ILE A 315 27.73 -21.13 -3.21
C ILE A 315 29.06 -21.88 -3.24
N LYS A 316 30.19 -21.23 -2.89
CA LYS A 316 31.53 -21.83 -2.89
C LYS A 316 31.82 -22.72 -1.69
N ASN A 317 31.01 -22.60 -0.64
CA ASN A 317 31.21 -23.28 0.63
C ASN A 317 30.21 -24.42 0.81
N GLY A 318 30.50 -25.30 1.75
CA GLY A 318 29.58 -26.35 2.17
C GLY A 318 28.56 -25.80 3.16
N GLY A 319 27.31 -26.18 2.99
CA GLY A 319 26.27 -26.01 4.01
C GLY A 319 26.19 -27.26 4.88
N TYR A 320 26.17 -27.06 6.19
CA TYR A 320 25.94 -28.08 7.20
C TYR A 320 24.73 -27.71 8.06
N ARG A 321 23.89 -28.69 8.38
CA ARG A 321 22.83 -28.59 9.40
C ARG A 321 23.06 -29.65 10.45
N SER A 322 22.95 -29.29 11.72
CA SER A 322 23.04 -30.25 12.81
C SER A 322 21.93 -31.30 12.71
N VAL A 323 22.29 -32.57 12.79
CA VAL A 323 21.33 -33.68 12.85
C VAL A 323 20.59 -33.64 14.17
N LYS A 324 21.24 -33.24 15.27
CA LYS A 324 20.58 -33.06 16.55
C LYS A 324 19.47 -31.99 16.49
N ASP A 325 19.72 -30.87 15.80
CA ASP A 325 18.71 -29.81 15.63
C ASP A 325 17.56 -30.27 14.74
N ILE A 326 17.86 -30.95 13.62
CA ILE A 326 16.83 -31.53 12.74
C ILE A 326 15.95 -32.50 13.53
N LEU A 327 16.56 -33.47 14.22
CA LEU A 327 15.86 -34.48 15.03
C LEU A 327 15.02 -33.84 16.13
N SER A 328 15.57 -32.86 16.86
CA SER A 328 14.85 -32.13 17.91
C SER A 328 13.59 -31.44 17.39
N TYR A 329 13.59 -31.04 16.12
CA TYR A 329 12.42 -30.44 15.47
C TYR A 329 11.41 -31.47 14.96
N ILE A 330 11.87 -32.56 14.33
CA ILE A 330 10.98 -33.51 13.64
C ILE A 330 10.43 -34.61 14.54
N VAL A 331 11.17 -35.06 15.57
CA VAL A 331 10.76 -36.16 16.46
C VAL A 331 9.44 -35.85 17.17
N PRO A 332 9.21 -34.65 17.75
CA PRO A 332 7.91 -34.32 18.35
C PRO A 332 6.73 -34.48 17.37
N VAL A 333 6.92 -34.13 16.10
CA VAL A 333 5.88 -34.29 15.07
C VAL A 333 5.61 -35.76 14.77
N HIS A 334 6.65 -36.59 14.74
CA HIS A 334 6.51 -38.04 14.51
C HIS A 334 5.84 -38.76 15.70
N ILE A 335 6.07 -38.30 16.93
CA ILE A 335 5.35 -38.78 18.13
C ILE A 335 3.86 -38.43 18.01
N LEU A 336 3.53 -37.17 17.68
CA LEU A 336 2.14 -36.72 17.53
C LEU A 336 1.39 -37.50 16.43
N ASN A 337 2.09 -37.88 15.37
CA ASN A 337 1.54 -38.69 14.27
C ASN A 337 1.47 -40.19 14.57
N GLY A 338 1.91 -40.64 15.76
CA GLY A 338 1.92 -42.05 16.14
C GLY A 338 2.95 -42.91 15.39
N ILE A 339 3.96 -42.28 14.77
CA ILE A 339 5.03 -42.98 14.04
C ILE A 339 6.12 -43.46 15.01
N LEU A 340 6.43 -42.65 16.02
CA LEU A 340 7.39 -42.98 17.06
C LEU A 340 6.67 -43.27 18.38
N ASP A 341 6.98 -44.40 19.01
CA ASP A 341 6.44 -44.78 20.32
C ASP A 341 7.35 -44.27 21.44
N THR A 342 6.79 -43.56 22.41
CA THR A 342 7.52 -43.08 23.58
C THR A 342 7.92 -44.21 24.54
N ASN A 343 7.24 -45.36 24.48
CA ASN A 343 7.58 -46.54 25.27
C ASN A 343 8.74 -47.35 24.67
N ASP A 344 9.00 -47.17 23.38
CA ASP A 344 10.12 -47.77 22.66
C ASP A 344 10.93 -46.67 21.95
N PRO A 345 11.78 -45.92 22.70
CA PRO A 345 12.42 -44.72 22.20
C PRO A 345 13.65 -45.03 21.31
N ILE A 346 13.45 -45.81 20.25
CA ILE A 346 14.46 -46.20 19.26
C ILE A 346 14.11 -45.57 17.91
N ILE A 347 15.05 -44.81 17.36
CA ILE A 347 14.96 -44.24 16.01
C ILE A 347 15.94 -44.96 15.10
N HIS A 348 15.40 -45.57 14.04
CA HIS A 348 16.19 -46.14 12.96
C HIS A 348 16.51 -45.03 11.96
N LEU A 349 17.75 -44.55 11.96
CA LEU A 349 18.19 -43.42 11.15
C LEU A 349 18.99 -43.89 9.93
N ARG A 350 18.44 -43.67 8.75
CA ARG A 350 19.14 -43.92 7.48
C ARG A 350 20.01 -42.74 7.10
N ILE A 351 21.24 -43.01 6.67
CA ILE A 351 22.19 -42.01 6.17
C ILE A 351 22.54 -42.37 4.73
N SER A 352 22.38 -41.41 3.82
CA SER A 352 22.63 -41.58 2.40
C SER A 352 23.24 -40.34 1.78
N GLY A 353 24.20 -40.51 0.89
CA GLY A 353 24.75 -39.42 0.08
C GLY A 353 24.82 -39.78 -1.40
N ASN A 354 24.93 -38.74 -2.22
CA ASN A 354 25.11 -38.86 -3.67
C ASN A 354 25.66 -37.56 -4.24
N GLY A 355 26.54 -37.66 -5.23
CA GLY A 355 26.96 -36.56 -6.08
C GLY A 355 26.10 -36.45 -7.34
N ARG A 356 25.68 -35.22 -7.68
CA ARG A 356 24.90 -34.95 -8.89
C ARG A 356 25.40 -33.70 -9.62
N ASN A 357 25.41 -33.76 -10.94
CA ASN A 357 25.61 -32.58 -11.77
C ASN A 357 24.30 -31.77 -11.78
N VAL A 358 24.35 -30.53 -11.28
CA VAL A 358 23.26 -29.55 -11.40
C VAL A 358 23.52 -28.75 -12.67
N GLY A 359 22.72 -29.01 -13.71
CA GLY A 359 23.00 -28.53 -15.07
C GLY A 359 24.24 -29.18 -15.69
N ARG A 360 24.82 -28.54 -16.71
CA ARG A 360 26.05 -29.03 -17.37
C ARG A 360 27.35 -28.58 -16.68
N LYS A 361 27.27 -27.83 -15.57
CA LYS A 361 28.42 -27.02 -15.10
C LYS A 361 28.82 -27.21 -13.64
N ILE A 362 27.88 -27.35 -12.70
CA ILE A 362 28.22 -27.39 -11.26
C ILE A 362 27.89 -28.76 -10.67
N LYS A 363 28.91 -29.44 -10.17
CA LYS A 363 28.74 -30.68 -9.43
C LYS A 363 28.41 -30.35 -7.98
N HIS A 364 27.41 -31.02 -7.42
CA HIS A 364 27.06 -30.90 -6.02
C HIS A 364 27.09 -32.27 -5.39
N VAL A 365 27.47 -32.32 -4.12
CA VAL A 365 27.38 -33.52 -3.31
C VAL A 365 26.43 -33.23 -2.15
N MET A 366 25.48 -34.14 -1.94
CA MET A 366 24.47 -34.03 -0.91
C MET A 366 24.54 -35.26 0.00
N VAL A 367 24.42 -35.04 1.31
CA VAL A 367 24.13 -36.10 2.29
C VAL A 367 22.85 -35.78 3.03
N THR A 368 22.05 -36.83 3.20
CA THR A 368 20.69 -36.81 3.71
C THR A 368 20.52 -37.85 4.80
N ILE A 369 19.56 -37.59 5.68
CA ILE A 369 19.08 -38.55 6.67
C ILE A 369 17.58 -38.78 6.50
N ALA A 370 17.11 -39.98 6.86
CA ALA A 370 15.69 -40.31 6.89
C ALA A 370 15.36 -41.18 8.11
N ILE A 371 14.18 -40.98 8.70
CA ILE A 371 13.68 -41.81 9.81
C ILE A 371 12.98 -43.03 9.20
N LEU A 372 13.52 -44.23 9.42
CA LEU A 372 12.98 -45.47 8.86
C LEU A 372 11.75 -45.99 9.62
N ASN A 373 11.48 -45.49 10.82
CA ASN A 373 10.23 -45.79 11.53
C ASN A 373 9.00 -45.33 10.72
N ASP A 374 9.12 -44.28 9.90
CA ASP A 374 8.05 -43.83 8.99
C ASP A 374 8.01 -44.64 7.69
N ILE A 375 7.72 -45.93 7.80
CA ILE A 375 7.79 -46.91 6.70
C ILE A 375 7.01 -46.44 5.46
N GLN A 376 5.85 -45.81 5.65
CA GLN A 376 4.97 -45.40 4.55
C GLN A 376 5.55 -44.26 3.71
N ASN A 377 6.44 -43.45 4.28
CA ASN A 377 6.98 -42.26 3.64
C ASN A 377 8.46 -42.35 3.28
N ILE A 378 9.15 -43.47 3.54
CA ILE A 378 10.59 -43.66 3.22
C ILE A 378 10.92 -43.34 1.75
N TYR A 379 10.00 -43.58 0.82
CA TYR A 379 10.22 -43.37 -0.62
C TYR A 379 9.97 -41.92 -1.06
N LYS A 380 9.35 -41.09 -0.21
CA LYS A 380 8.98 -39.72 -0.54
C LYS A 380 10.15 -38.78 -0.24
N PRO A 381 10.54 -37.90 -1.18
CA PRO A 381 11.68 -37.00 -1.01
C PRO A 381 11.51 -36.04 0.18
N ASP A 382 10.28 -35.67 0.54
CA ASP A 382 9.97 -34.74 1.65
C ASP A 382 10.42 -35.26 3.03
N TYR A 383 10.73 -36.55 3.13
CA TYR A 383 11.16 -37.24 4.36
C TYR A 383 12.67 -37.55 4.36
N HIS A 384 13.41 -37.00 3.39
CA HIS A 384 14.87 -37.05 3.33
C HIS A 384 15.43 -35.68 3.65
N TYR A 385 15.98 -35.54 4.85
CA TYR A 385 16.48 -34.27 5.36
C TYR A 385 17.94 -34.08 4.98
N THR A 386 18.25 -33.04 4.20
CA THR A 386 19.63 -32.69 3.86
C THR A 386 20.39 -32.18 5.08
N VAL A 387 21.50 -32.84 5.38
CA VAL A 387 22.43 -32.50 6.46
C VAL A 387 23.64 -31.76 5.89
N VAL A 388 24.15 -32.24 4.77
CA VAL A 388 25.34 -31.68 4.12
C VAL A 388 25.05 -31.42 2.65
N LEU A 389 25.44 -30.25 2.17
CA LEU A 389 25.38 -29.90 0.75
C LEU A 389 26.59 -29.05 0.39
N PHE A 390 27.35 -29.45 -0.62
CA PHE A 390 28.48 -28.64 -1.08
C PHE A 390 28.71 -28.71 -2.59
N PRO A 391 29.27 -27.66 -3.21
CA PRO A 391 29.76 -27.72 -4.58
C PRO A 391 31.04 -28.58 -4.64
N GLY A 392 31.13 -29.49 -5.59
CA GLY A 392 32.35 -30.25 -5.81
C GLY A 392 32.13 -31.65 -6.36
N VAL A 393 33.23 -32.38 -6.38
CA VAL A 393 33.26 -33.81 -6.72
C VAL A 393 33.38 -34.62 -5.45
N GLU A 394 32.82 -35.83 -5.47
CA GLU A 394 33.03 -36.83 -4.43
C GLU A 394 34.54 -37.14 -4.34
N LYS A 395 35.17 -36.64 -3.28
CA LYS A 395 36.59 -36.85 -2.96
C LYS A 395 36.71 -37.04 -1.45
N TYR A 396 37.55 -37.98 -1.04
CA TYR A 396 37.69 -38.36 0.35
C TYR A 396 38.18 -37.20 1.22
N GLU A 397 39.19 -36.46 0.76
CA GLU A 397 39.80 -35.34 1.50
C GLU A 397 38.79 -34.21 1.75
N LEU A 398 37.86 -34.02 0.81
CA LEU A 398 36.81 -33.03 0.93
C LEU A 398 35.72 -33.47 1.92
N PHE A 399 35.38 -34.77 1.90
CA PHE A 399 34.45 -35.33 2.88
C PHE A 399 35.00 -35.29 4.29
N GLU A 400 36.29 -35.58 4.49
CA GLU A 400 36.91 -35.56 5.82
C GLU A 400 36.71 -34.20 6.49
N VAL A 401 36.89 -33.10 5.75
CA VAL A 401 36.70 -31.73 6.28
C VAL A 401 35.23 -31.40 6.48
N ILE A 402 34.38 -31.66 5.48
CA ILE A 402 32.97 -31.21 5.51
C ILE A 402 32.11 -32.06 6.45
N MET A 403 32.41 -33.36 6.55
CA MET A 403 31.63 -34.33 7.33
C MET A 403 32.11 -34.44 8.77
N ALA A 404 33.27 -33.88 9.14
CA ALA A 404 33.78 -33.89 10.51
C ALA A 404 32.72 -33.53 11.59
N PRO A 405 31.96 -32.41 11.48
CA PRO A 405 30.93 -32.09 12.48
C PRO A 405 29.79 -33.11 12.47
N PHE A 406 29.43 -33.63 11.29
CA PHE A 406 28.37 -34.63 11.18
C PHE A 406 28.78 -35.96 11.84
N ILE A 407 30.00 -36.43 11.60
CA ILE A 407 30.54 -37.66 12.18
C ILE A 407 30.58 -37.56 13.71
N GLN A 408 31.06 -36.43 14.24
CA GLN A 408 31.06 -36.18 15.69
C GLN A 408 29.64 -36.24 16.28
N GLU A 409 28.64 -35.67 15.60
CA GLU A 409 27.26 -35.78 16.05
C GLU A 409 26.70 -37.20 15.99
N LEU A 410 27.05 -37.99 14.97
CA LEU A 410 26.65 -39.39 14.88
C LEU A 410 27.24 -40.21 16.03
N ASP A 411 28.51 -39.99 16.39
CA ASP A 411 29.14 -40.63 17.53
C ASP A 411 28.47 -40.26 18.85
N ASP A 412 28.13 -38.98 19.03
CA ASP A 412 27.39 -38.53 20.21
C ASP A 412 26.01 -39.20 20.30
N LEU A 413 25.28 -39.26 19.18
CA LEU A 413 23.96 -39.89 19.10
C LEU A 413 24.04 -41.40 19.37
N LYS A 414 25.11 -42.07 18.91
CA LYS A 414 25.36 -43.50 19.16
C LYS A 414 25.60 -43.79 20.64
N ASN A 415 26.44 -42.97 21.27
CA ASN A 415 26.96 -43.23 22.61
C ASN A 415 26.01 -42.74 23.71
N TYR A 416 25.36 -41.59 23.49
CA TYR A 416 24.56 -40.90 24.52
C TYR A 416 23.09 -40.77 24.17
N GLY A 417 22.69 -41.00 22.91
CA GLY A 417 21.35 -40.74 22.43
C GLY A 417 21.03 -39.23 22.33
N LEU A 418 19.75 -38.90 22.26
CA LEU A 418 19.26 -37.53 22.19
C LEU A 418 18.06 -37.34 23.12
N LYS A 419 18.13 -36.39 24.04
CA LYS A 419 17.03 -36.07 24.96
C LYS A 419 16.02 -35.13 24.28
N ILE A 420 14.80 -35.61 24.06
CA ILE A 420 13.69 -34.85 23.46
C ILE A 420 12.43 -35.10 24.31
N ASN A 421 11.75 -34.04 24.74
CA ASN A 421 10.56 -34.13 25.61
C ASN A 421 10.78 -35.04 26.83
N GLU A 422 11.92 -34.86 27.50
CA GLU A 422 12.34 -35.64 28.68
C GLU A 422 12.68 -37.12 28.42
N ILE A 423 12.45 -37.63 27.20
CA ILE A 423 12.76 -38.99 26.78
C ILE A 423 14.14 -39.03 26.12
N ILE A 424 14.97 -40.00 26.48
CA ILE A 424 16.26 -40.25 25.81
C ILE A 424 16.04 -41.22 24.65
N TRP A 425 16.15 -40.70 23.44
CA TRP A 425 16.05 -41.50 22.21
C TRP A 425 17.38 -42.14 21.88
N LYS A 426 17.36 -43.45 21.59
CA LYS A 426 18.49 -44.22 21.08
C LYS A 426 18.43 -44.34 19.57
N PHE A 427 19.59 -44.52 18.93
CA PHE A 427 19.70 -44.50 17.49
C PHE A 427 20.35 -45.77 16.94
N GLU A 428 19.72 -46.33 15.92
CA GLU A 428 20.29 -47.38 15.08
C GLU A 428 20.55 -46.80 13.68
N PHE A 429 21.81 -46.86 13.23
CA PHE A 429 22.21 -46.24 11.97
C PHE A 429 22.22 -47.22 10.81
N TYR A 430 21.63 -46.80 9.69
CA TYR A 430 21.59 -47.56 8.45
C TYR A 430 22.26 -46.76 7.34
N PHE A 431 23.46 -47.18 6.93
CA PHE A 431 24.16 -46.54 5.82
C PHE A 431 23.73 -47.17 4.51
N SER A 432 23.28 -46.34 3.58
CA SER A 432 22.92 -46.81 2.24
C SER A 432 23.24 -45.71 1.25
N SER A 433 24.04 -45.98 0.23
CA SER A 433 24.28 -45.07 -0.88
C SER A 433 24.69 -45.89 -2.10
N ASP A 434 24.92 -45.26 -3.24
CA ASP A 434 25.53 -45.96 -4.36
C ASP A 434 26.94 -46.46 -3.98
N TRP A 435 27.37 -47.52 -4.65
CA TRP A 435 28.64 -48.19 -4.36
C TRP A 435 29.83 -47.23 -4.40
N LYS A 436 29.84 -46.31 -5.37
CA LYS A 436 30.94 -45.37 -5.54
C LYS A 436 31.01 -44.40 -4.36
N PHE A 437 29.87 -43.86 -3.92
CA PHE A 437 29.81 -42.99 -2.76
C PHE A 437 30.28 -43.71 -1.48
N LEU A 438 29.78 -44.93 -1.24
CA LEU A 438 30.19 -45.73 -0.07
C LEU A 438 31.69 -46.06 -0.08
N ALA A 439 32.23 -46.49 -1.23
CA ALA A 439 33.65 -46.79 -1.37
C ALA A 439 34.51 -45.57 -1.03
N ILE A 440 34.11 -44.38 -1.48
CA ILE A 440 34.81 -43.14 -1.14
C ILE A 440 34.73 -42.89 0.37
N CYS A 441 33.56 -42.98 1.00
CA CYS A 441 33.43 -42.78 2.45
C CYS A 441 34.29 -43.74 3.28
N LEU A 442 34.52 -44.95 2.79
CA LEU A 442 35.36 -45.97 3.45
C LEU A 442 36.86 -45.83 3.12
N GLY A 443 37.25 -44.87 2.28
CA GLY A 443 38.63 -44.70 1.83
C GLY A 443 39.12 -45.79 0.87
N PHE A 444 38.20 -46.54 0.25
CA PHE A 444 38.55 -47.56 -0.73
C PHE A 444 38.92 -46.95 -2.08
N ASN A 445 39.75 -47.69 -2.82
CA ASN A 445 40.09 -47.36 -4.18
C ASN A 445 38.84 -47.33 -5.08
N SER A 446 38.90 -46.51 -6.13
CA SER A 446 37.80 -46.41 -7.09
C SER A 446 37.45 -47.78 -7.70
N PRO A 447 36.19 -47.99 -8.15
CA PRO A 447 35.76 -49.27 -8.73
C PRO A 447 36.55 -49.70 -9.97
N ASN A 448 37.27 -48.78 -10.61
CA ASN A 448 38.13 -49.01 -11.76
C ASN A 448 39.64 -49.06 -11.42
N SER A 449 40.00 -49.15 -10.14
CA SER A 449 41.40 -49.28 -9.72
C SER A 449 41.95 -50.66 -10.05
N ASN A 450 43.24 -50.71 -10.41
CA ASN A 450 43.97 -51.96 -10.65
C ASN A 450 44.00 -52.87 -9.40
N PHE A 451 43.86 -52.30 -8.21
CA PHE A 451 43.81 -53.02 -6.93
C PHE A 451 42.51 -52.70 -6.19
N PHE A 452 41.40 -53.10 -6.81
CA PHE A 452 40.11 -53.13 -6.15
C PHE A 452 40.04 -54.38 -5.27
N CYS A 453 40.00 -54.20 -3.94
CA CYS A 453 39.78 -55.27 -2.98
C CYS A 453 38.70 -54.81 -2.00
N LEU A 454 37.71 -55.68 -1.78
CA LEU A 454 36.60 -55.49 -0.83
C LEU A 454 37.03 -55.75 0.61
#